data_AF-A0A850J3E1-F1
#
_entry.id   AF-A0A850J3E1-F1
#
_cell.length_a   1.000
_cell.length_b   1.000
_cell.length_c   1.000
_cell.angle_alpha   90.00
_cell.angle_beta   90.00
_cell.angle_gamma   90.00
#
_symmetry.space_group_name_H-M   'P 1'
#
loop_
_entity.id
_entity.type
_entity.pdbx_description
1 polymer ?
#
loop_
_entity_poly.entity_id
_entity_poly.type
_entity_poly.pdbx_seq_one_letter_code
_entity_poly.pdbx_strand_id
1 'polypeptide(L)'
;MTLPPDTDDVPATPPPARTNRFAITALITGLLGLVLFAIAFAVTALVQTGRRSEKGRGLAVTALALSIAWLAAGAALLIATGRDEHAPAREADGPRASVLAVGDCFAGFRQAGAKIFARAAPCATAHEGEVIGKPDLPILEYPGDARLAAEGEKACRVQASSLYAARRGDEFVLSIDRPDKRAWDHGEHAVTCLIRYSDGPENVRLEELPKSQSQLVAGDCVGTWSESGYVYLVDCAKKHEVQVFARVTRKVRSTRVRQSPTPYAPTRRDGSSALTRRSIS
;
A
#
# COMPACT_ATOMS: atom_id res chain seq x y z
N MET A 1 39.19 -27.91 -63.58
CA MET A 1 39.60 -27.04 -62.45
C MET A 1 38.46 -27.04 -61.46
N THR A 2 38.60 -27.79 -60.38
CA THR A 2 37.64 -27.91 -59.28
C THR A 2 38.00 -26.90 -58.20
N LEU A 3 37.03 -26.08 -57.78
CA LEU A 3 37.07 -25.34 -56.52
C LEU A 3 36.05 -25.97 -55.57
N PRO A 4 36.41 -26.31 -54.32
CA PRO A 4 35.43 -26.69 -53.31
C PRO A 4 34.76 -25.44 -52.72
N PRO A 5 33.49 -25.52 -52.26
CA PRO A 5 32.89 -24.47 -51.46
C PRO A 5 33.43 -24.54 -50.02
N ASP A 6 33.98 -23.43 -49.55
CA ASP A 6 34.21 -23.16 -48.12
C ASP A 6 32.86 -23.11 -47.39
N THR A 7 32.76 -23.83 -46.29
CA THR A 7 31.67 -23.68 -45.32
C THR A 7 32.26 -23.18 -44.02
N ASP A 8 31.96 -21.92 -43.70
CA ASP A 8 32.28 -21.27 -42.44
C ASP A 8 31.55 -21.98 -41.28
N ASP A 9 32.33 -22.54 -40.36
CA ASP A 9 31.84 -23.17 -39.12
C ASP A 9 31.70 -22.07 -38.04
N VAL A 10 30.46 -21.69 -37.71
CA VAL A 10 30.17 -20.76 -36.60
C VAL A 10 29.89 -21.59 -35.34
N PRO A 11 30.65 -21.45 -34.24
CA PRO A 11 30.40 -22.20 -33.01
C PRO A 11 29.10 -21.73 -32.34
N ALA A 12 28.10 -22.61 -32.30
CA ALA A 12 26.83 -22.38 -31.61
C ALA A 12 27.04 -22.29 -30.09
N THR A 13 26.59 -21.19 -29.47
CA THR A 13 26.61 -21.02 -28.01
C THR A 13 25.49 -21.88 -27.37
N PRO A 14 25.76 -22.69 -26.33
CA PRO A 14 24.74 -23.55 -25.74
C PRO A 14 23.64 -22.74 -25.05
N PRO A 15 22.35 -23.15 -25.18
CA PRO A 15 21.24 -22.43 -24.59
C PRO A 15 21.26 -22.50 -23.04
N PRO A 16 20.69 -21.48 -22.35
CA PRO A 16 20.63 -21.46 -20.89
C PRO A 16 19.80 -22.64 -20.35
N ALA A 17 20.38 -23.35 -19.38
CA ALA A 17 19.77 -24.53 -18.78
C ALA A 17 18.45 -24.16 -18.07
N ARG A 18 17.33 -24.70 -18.57
CA ARG A 18 16.03 -24.60 -17.90
C ARG A 18 15.90 -25.73 -16.88
N THR A 19 15.71 -25.37 -15.61
CA THR A 19 15.49 -26.33 -14.53
C THR A 19 14.22 -27.13 -14.78
N ASN A 20 14.38 -28.45 -14.89
CA ASN A 20 13.30 -29.36 -15.24
C ASN A 20 12.35 -29.53 -14.05
N ARG A 21 11.04 -29.33 -14.26
CA ARG A 21 9.99 -29.54 -13.25
C ARG A 21 9.97 -30.97 -12.72
N PHE A 22 10.44 -31.94 -13.52
CA PHE A 22 10.64 -33.33 -13.08
C PHE A 22 11.77 -33.47 -12.05
N ALA A 23 12.81 -32.64 -12.12
CA ALA A 23 13.89 -32.65 -11.12
C ALA A 23 13.40 -32.11 -9.76
N ILE A 24 12.56 -31.07 -9.78
CA ILE A 24 11.97 -30.50 -8.56
C ILE A 24 10.99 -31.49 -7.92
N THR A 25 10.13 -32.14 -8.72
CA THR A 25 9.20 -33.15 -8.21
C THR A 25 9.92 -34.40 -7.72
N ALA A 26 11.00 -34.84 -8.39
CA ALA A 26 11.86 -35.92 -7.89
C ALA A 26 12.56 -35.53 -6.58
N LEU A 27 12.98 -34.28 -6.43
CA LEU A 27 13.59 -33.78 -5.19
C LEU A 27 12.58 -33.77 -4.04
N ILE A 28 11.37 -33.26 -4.27
CA ILE A 28 10.30 -33.22 -3.25
C ILE A 28 9.87 -34.64 -2.88
N THR A 29 9.68 -35.51 -3.87
CA THR A 29 9.26 -36.91 -3.65
C THR A 29 10.37 -37.71 -2.95
N GLY A 30 11.62 -37.48 -3.34
CA GLY A 30 12.79 -38.05 -2.67
C GLY A 30 12.91 -37.59 -1.22
N LEU A 31 12.69 -36.30 -0.94
CA LEU A 31 12.76 -35.74 0.41
C LEU A 31 11.63 -36.29 1.31
N LEU A 32 10.39 -36.28 0.81
CA LEU A 32 9.24 -36.84 1.54
C LEU A 32 9.40 -38.35 1.78
N GLY A 33 9.88 -39.09 0.77
CA GLY A 33 10.21 -40.50 0.90
C GLY A 33 11.28 -40.73 1.98
N LEU A 34 12.38 -39.98 1.93
CA LEU A 34 13.48 -40.07 2.90
C LEU A 34 13.03 -39.78 4.33
N VAL A 35 12.16 -38.78 4.53
CA VAL A 35 11.62 -38.44 5.86
C VAL A 35 10.79 -39.60 6.41
N LEU A 36 9.92 -40.21 5.60
CA LEU A 36 9.13 -41.37 6.04
C LEU A 36 10.01 -42.59 6.36
N PHE A 37 11.03 -42.85 5.54
CA PHE A 37 12.00 -43.91 5.83
C PHE A 37 12.81 -43.61 7.10
N ALA A 38 13.24 -42.37 7.31
CA ALA A 38 13.96 -41.96 8.51
C ALA A 38 13.11 -42.16 9.78
N ILE A 39 11.82 -41.85 9.73
CA ILE A 39 10.88 -42.11 10.84
C ILE A 39 10.74 -43.61 11.10
N ALA A 40 10.59 -44.42 10.04
CA ALA A 40 10.52 -45.87 10.19
C ALA A 40 11.81 -46.47 10.78
N PHE A 41 12.99 -45.99 10.34
CA PHE A 41 14.29 -46.38 10.90
C PHE A 41 14.45 -45.90 12.35
N ALA A 42 14.00 -44.70 12.70
CA ALA A 42 14.03 -44.21 14.07
C ALA A 42 13.14 -45.04 15.01
N VAL A 43 11.93 -45.40 14.57
CA VAL A 43 11.00 -46.24 15.34
C VAL A 43 11.54 -47.67 15.50
N THR A 44 12.05 -48.27 14.42
CA THR A 44 12.65 -49.62 14.47
C THR A 44 13.92 -49.65 15.32
N ALA A 45 14.76 -48.62 15.25
CA ALA A 45 15.92 -48.46 16.11
C ALA A 45 15.53 -48.30 17.60
N LEU A 46 14.48 -47.54 17.92
CA LEU A 46 13.96 -47.42 19.28
C LEU A 46 13.44 -48.77 19.84
N VAL A 47 12.72 -49.53 19.01
CA VAL A 47 12.15 -50.82 19.42
C VAL A 47 13.23 -51.91 19.53
N GLN A 48 14.28 -51.87 18.70
CA GLN A 48 15.40 -52.82 18.78
C GLN A 48 16.35 -52.52 19.95
N THR A 49 16.63 -51.25 20.24
CA THR A 49 17.48 -50.85 21.39
C THR A 49 16.81 -51.12 22.74
N GLY A 50 15.48 -51.21 22.80
CA GLY A 50 14.75 -51.61 24.00
C GLY A 50 14.75 -53.12 24.31
N ARG A 51 15.06 -54.00 23.34
CA ARG A 51 14.93 -55.47 23.49
C ARG A 51 16.24 -56.25 23.66
N ARG A 52 17.40 -55.68 23.32
CA ARG A 52 18.70 -56.30 23.62
C ARG A 52 19.61 -55.30 24.32
N SER A 53 19.81 -55.53 25.61
CA SER A 53 20.74 -54.79 26.45
C SER A 53 22.19 -55.10 26.05
N GLU A 54 22.67 -54.56 24.93
CA GLU A 54 24.09 -54.57 24.59
C GLU A 54 24.64 -53.19 24.23
N LYS A 55 25.95 -53.05 24.46
CA LYS A 55 26.77 -51.83 24.51
C LYS A 55 26.60 -50.91 23.29
N GLY A 56 25.59 -50.05 23.31
CA GLY A 56 25.40 -48.99 22.30
C GLY A 56 24.89 -47.66 22.86
N ARG A 57 24.63 -47.58 24.18
CA ARG A 57 24.03 -46.41 24.83
C ARG A 57 24.83 -45.12 24.62
N GLY A 58 26.16 -45.19 24.50
CA GLY A 58 27.00 -44.01 24.28
C GLY A 58 26.75 -43.33 22.93
N LEU A 59 26.65 -44.11 21.85
CA LEU A 59 26.43 -43.57 20.49
C LEU A 59 25.02 -43.00 20.30
N ALA A 60 24.02 -43.61 20.93
CA ALA A 60 22.67 -43.09 20.91
C ALA A 60 22.55 -41.75 21.66
N VAL A 61 23.24 -41.62 22.81
CA VAL A 61 23.24 -40.37 23.58
C VAL A 61 23.99 -39.26 22.84
N THR A 62 25.10 -39.56 22.16
CA THR A 62 25.80 -38.54 21.36
C THR A 62 24.98 -38.08 20.17
N ALA A 63 24.28 -38.98 19.48
CA ALA A 63 23.39 -38.61 18.39
C ALA A 63 22.21 -37.74 18.85
N LEU A 64 21.66 -38.04 20.02
CA LEU A 64 20.59 -37.25 20.64
C LEU A 64 21.09 -35.85 21.03
N ALA A 65 22.25 -35.78 21.69
CA ALA A 65 22.85 -34.52 22.12
C ALA A 65 23.22 -33.61 20.93
N LEU A 66 23.79 -34.18 19.87
CA LEU A 66 24.07 -33.45 18.63
C LEU A 66 22.79 -32.96 17.95
N SER A 67 21.73 -33.76 17.95
CA SER A 67 20.44 -33.36 17.37
C SER A 67 19.80 -32.21 18.15
N ILE A 68 19.82 -32.27 19.49
CA ILE A 68 19.32 -31.20 20.37
C ILE A 68 20.16 -29.93 20.21
N ALA A 69 21.49 -30.06 20.16
CA ALA A 69 22.39 -28.92 19.97
C ALA A 69 22.17 -28.26 18.61
N TRP A 70 21.95 -29.04 17.55
CA TRP A 70 21.66 -28.51 16.22
C TRP A 70 20.29 -27.83 16.14
N LEU A 71 19.27 -28.39 16.78
CA LEU A 71 17.94 -27.77 16.89
C LEU A 71 18.00 -26.46 17.70
N ALA A 72 18.75 -26.42 18.79
CA ALA A 72 18.94 -25.20 19.59
C ALA A 72 19.71 -24.11 18.82
N ALA A 73 20.76 -24.49 18.09
CA ALA A 73 21.50 -23.57 17.22
C ALA A 73 20.63 -23.05 16.07
N GLY A 74 19.82 -23.92 15.46
CA GLY A 74 18.84 -23.54 14.45
C GLY A 74 17.80 -22.57 15.00
N ALA A 75 17.22 -22.86 16.17
CA ALA A 75 16.25 -21.97 16.83
C ALA A 75 16.88 -20.61 17.19
N ALA A 76 18.10 -20.59 17.72
CA ALA A 76 18.82 -19.35 18.02
C ALA A 76 19.10 -18.52 16.76
N LEU A 77 19.45 -19.18 15.64
CA LEU A 77 19.66 -18.52 14.36
C LEU A 77 18.36 -17.98 13.77
N LEU A 78 17.24 -18.70 13.90
CA LEU A 78 15.91 -18.24 13.47
C LEU A 78 15.46 -17.02 14.27
N ILE A 79 15.63 -17.05 15.59
CA ILE A 79 15.32 -15.92 16.48
C ILE A 79 16.22 -14.71 16.14
N ALA A 80 17.51 -14.94 15.87
CA ALA A 80 18.46 -13.88 15.53
C ALA A 80 18.24 -13.30 14.11
N THR A 81 17.62 -14.04 13.20
CA THR A 81 17.40 -13.62 11.80
C THR A 81 15.95 -13.27 11.47
N GLY A 82 15.00 -13.47 12.40
CA GLY A 82 13.59 -13.06 12.25
C GLY A 82 12.89 -13.68 11.04
N ARG A 83 13.26 -14.88 10.61
CA ARG A 83 12.64 -15.57 9.48
C ARG A 83 11.75 -16.71 9.94
N ASP A 84 10.46 -16.45 9.98
CA ASP A 84 9.42 -17.48 10.05
C ASP A 84 9.21 -18.07 8.66
N GLU A 85 9.96 -19.13 8.34
CA GLU A 85 9.72 -19.97 7.17
C GLU A 85 8.71 -21.05 7.57
N HIS A 86 7.42 -20.83 7.27
CA HIS A 86 6.36 -21.80 6.87
C HIS A 86 4.98 -21.16 7.03
N ALA A 87 4.68 -20.17 6.18
CA ALA A 87 3.32 -19.69 5.96
C ALA A 87 2.91 -19.96 4.50
N PRO A 88 1.71 -20.51 4.23
CA PRO A 88 1.25 -20.75 2.87
C PRO A 88 1.13 -19.40 2.13
N ALA A 89 1.37 -19.40 0.83
CA ALA A 89 1.55 -18.25 -0.07
C ALA A 89 0.40 -17.20 -0.16
N ARG A 90 -0.57 -17.21 0.77
CA ARG A 90 -1.48 -16.08 1.04
C ARG A 90 -0.87 -15.07 2.02
N GLU A 91 0.15 -15.46 2.77
CA GLU A 91 0.75 -14.64 3.85
C GLU A 91 1.91 -13.75 3.39
N ALA A 92 2.38 -13.92 2.14
CA ALA A 92 3.51 -13.16 1.61
C ALA A 92 3.24 -11.64 1.47
N ASP A 93 1.96 -11.23 1.44
CA ASP A 93 1.58 -9.83 1.30
C ASP A 93 1.26 -9.12 2.63
N GLY A 94 1.09 -9.85 3.74
CA GLY A 94 0.64 -9.28 5.02
C GLY A 94 -0.89 -9.01 5.09
N PRO A 95 -1.40 -8.43 6.20
CA PRO A 95 -2.82 -8.13 6.34
C PRO A 95 -3.26 -6.97 5.43
N ARG A 96 -4.50 -7.04 4.94
CA ARG A 96 -5.13 -5.98 4.13
C ARG A 96 -5.26 -4.71 4.97
N ALA A 97 -4.96 -3.56 4.38
CA ALA A 97 -5.16 -2.27 5.04
C ALA A 97 -6.62 -2.06 5.50
N SER A 98 -7.60 -2.64 4.81
CA SER A 98 -9.02 -2.54 5.17
C SER A 98 -9.38 -3.12 6.55
N VAL A 99 -8.51 -3.91 7.19
CA VAL A 99 -8.75 -4.40 8.56
C VAL A 99 -8.43 -3.36 9.63
N LEU A 100 -7.65 -2.32 9.29
CA LEU A 100 -7.29 -1.25 10.22
C LEU A 100 -8.48 -0.34 10.48
N ALA A 101 -8.54 0.21 11.70
CA ALA A 101 -9.52 1.21 12.10
C ALA A 101 -9.07 2.62 11.69
N VAL A 102 -10.02 3.56 11.66
CA VAL A 102 -9.69 4.98 11.52
C VAL A 102 -8.91 5.44 12.75
N GLY A 103 -7.81 6.16 12.54
CA GLY A 103 -6.86 6.56 13.58
C GLY A 103 -5.74 5.53 13.87
N ASP A 104 -5.79 4.35 13.24
CA ASP A 104 -4.70 3.38 13.37
C ASP A 104 -3.47 3.85 12.59
N CYS A 105 -2.33 3.86 13.29
CA CYS A 105 -1.03 4.01 12.67
C CYS A 105 -0.55 2.67 12.11
N PHE A 106 0.22 2.71 11.03
CA PHE A 106 0.67 1.50 10.35
C PHE A 106 2.12 1.54 9.89
N ALA A 107 2.66 0.33 9.65
CA ALA A 107 3.97 0.11 9.06
C ALA A 107 3.94 -1.09 8.10
N GLY A 108 5.02 -1.27 7.33
CA GLY A 108 5.14 -2.34 6.34
C GLY A 108 4.21 -2.13 5.15
N PHE A 109 4.03 -0.88 4.72
CA PHE A 109 3.15 -0.54 3.61
C PHE A 109 3.60 -1.23 2.32
N ARG A 110 2.67 -1.94 1.70
CA ARG A 110 2.85 -2.53 0.37
C ARG A 110 1.60 -2.34 -0.46
N GLN A 111 1.78 -1.98 -1.71
CA GLN A 111 0.68 -1.85 -2.66
C GLN A 111 0.85 -2.85 -3.82
N ALA A 112 -0.19 -3.62 -4.08
CA ALA A 112 -0.32 -4.53 -5.21
C ALA A 112 -1.59 -4.18 -6.00
N GLY A 113 -1.44 -3.33 -7.01
CA GLY A 113 -2.59 -2.81 -7.77
C GLY A 113 -3.52 -1.98 -6.89
N ALA A 114 -4.80 -2.35 -6.82
CA ALA A 114 -5.81 -1.70 -5.98
C ALA A 114 -5.74 -2.12 -4.50
N LYS A 115 -4.94 -3.15 -4.18
CA LYS A 115 -4.84 -3.72 -2.85
C LYS A 115 -3.66 -3.13 -2.10
N ILE A 116 -3.92 -2.59 -0.91
CA ILE A 116 -2.90 -2.17 0.04
C ILE A 116 -2.85 -3.16 1.20
N PHE A 117 -1.64 -3.43 1.65
CA PHE A 117 -1.32 -4.23 2.82
C PHE A 117 -0.50 -3.39 3.79
N ALA A 118 -0.84 -3.48 5.06
CA ALA A 118 -0.21 -2.71 6.13
C ALA A 118 -0.55 -3.36 7.47
N ARG A 119 0.39 -3.28 8.44
CA ARG A 119 0.19 -3.78 9.80
C ARG A 119 0.02 -2.62 10.75
N ALA A 120 -0.84 -2.79 11.76
CA ALA A 120 -0.96 -1.84 12.86
C ALA A 120 0.40 -1.65 13.54
N ALA A 121 0.71 -0.40 13.87
CA ALA A 121 1.93 0.00 14.55
C ALA A 121 1.59 0.93 15.74
N PRO A 122 2.41 0.95 16.81
CA PRO A 122 2.20 1.90 17.90
C PRO A 122 2.41 3.33 17.42
N CYS A 123 1.38 4.16 17.55
CA CYS A 123 1.45 5.55 17.11
C CYS A 123 2.41 6.43 17.93
N ALA A 124 2.72 6.04 19.16
CA ALA A 124 3.68 6.75 20.02
C ALA A 124 5.16 6.49 19.64
N THR A 125 5.37 5.75 18.56
CA THR A 125 6.68 5.43 17.98
C THR A 125 6.67 5.74 16.49
N ALA A 126 7.85 5.80 15.87
CA ALA A 126 7.97 6.05 14.43
C ALA A 126 7.17 5.02 13.60
N HIS A 127 6.30 5.50 12.71
CA HIS A 127 5.43 4.68 11.86
C HIS A 127 5.27 5.31 10.46
N GLU A 128 4.85 4.51 9.47
CA GLU A 128 4.85 4.94 8.05
C GLU A 128 3.65 5.80 7.66
N GLY A 129 2.56 5.74 8.43
CA GLY A 129 1.34 6.49 8.11
C GLY A 129 0.15 6.15 8.99
N GLU A 130 -1.00 6.77 8.67
CA GLU A 130 -2.24 6.67 9.45
C GLU A 130 -3.46 6.45 8.55
N VAL A 131 -4.47 5.71 9.04
CA VAL A 131 -5.78 5.58 8.38
C VAL A 131 -6.68 6.75 8.75
N ILE A 132 -7.03 7.57 7.77
CA ILE A 132 -7.75 8.84 7.99
C ILE A 132 -9.26 8.75 7.76
N GLY A 133 -9.74 7.62 7.22
CA GLY A 133 -11.15 7.45 6.98
C GLY A 133 -11.49 6.17 6.24
N LYS A 134 -12.73 5.72 6.41
CA LYS A 134 -13.29 4.54 5.73
C LYS A 134 -14.68 4.82 5.16
N PRO A 135 -14.81 5.76 4.20
CA PRO A 135 -16.12 6.12 3.67
C PRO A 135 -16.70 4.99 2.81
N ASP A 136 -17.96 4.67 3.05
CA ASP A 136 -18.78 3.89 2.13
C ASP A 136 -19.08 4.70 0.87
N LEU A 137 -18.92 4.07 -0.29
CA LEU A 137 -19.29 4.69 -1.55
C LEU A 137 -20.79 4.46 -1.81
N PRO A 138 -21.59 5.50 -2.11
CA PRO A 138 -23.03 5.39 -2.31
C PRO A 138 -23.34 4.85 -3.72
N ILE A 139 -22.84 3.66 -4.03
CA ILE A 139 -22.96 2.98 -5.31
C ILE A 139 -23.48 1.57 -4.99
N LEU A 140 -24.57 1.16 -5.64
CA LEU A 140 -25.18 -0.14 -5.38
C LEU A 140 -24.46 -1.28 -6.14
N GLU A 141 -24.30 -1.11 -7.44
CA GLU A 141 -23.67 -2.10 -8.31
C GLU A 141 -22.18 -1.83 -8.50
N TYR A 142 -21.39 -2.89 -8.71
CA TYR A 142 -19.95 -2.74 -8.91
C TYR A 142 -19.66 -1.81 -10.11
N PRO A 143 -19.05 -0.64 -9.89
CA PRO A 143 -18.95 0.40 -10.93
C PRO A 143 -17.82 0.13 -11.94
N GLY A 144 -17.06 -0.95 -11.77
CA GLY A 144 -15.81 -1.20 -12.47
C GLY A 144 -14.61 -0.49 -11.81
N ASP A 145 -13.41 -1.05 -11.99
CA ASP A 145 -12.19 -0.65 -11.27
C ASP A 145 -11.85 0.83 -11.44
N ALA A 146 -12.04 1.38 -12.66
CA ALA A 146 -11.70 2.75 -13.00
C ALA A 146 -12.62 3.76 -12.29
N ARG A 147 -13.93 3.53 -12.32
CA ARG A 147 -14.89 4.40 -11.62
C ARG A 147 -14.76 4.24 -10.10
N LEU A 148 -14.53 3.03 -9.61
CA LEU A 148 -14.24 2.78 -8.20
C LEU A 148 -12.98 3.55 -7.73
N ALA A 149 -11.94 3.59 -8.57
CA ALA A 149 -10.73 4.38 -8.28
C ALA A 149 -11.06 5.87 -8.12
N ALA A 150 -11.75 6.43 -9.11
CA ALA A 150 -12.04 7.86 -9.15
C ALA A 150 -12.96 8.29 -8.00
N GLU A 151 -13.99 7.51 -7.67
CA GLU A 151 -14.90 7.81 -6.57
C GLU A 151 -14.23 7.61 -5.20
N GLY A 152 -13.43 6.55 -5.03
CA GLY A 152 -12.61 6.35 -3.84
C GLY A 152 -11.63 7.51 -3.61
N GLU A 153 -10.98 8.00 -4.67
CA GLU A 153 -10.07 9.14 -4.58
C GLU A 153 -10.79 10.44 -4.19
N LYS A 154 -11.97 10.71 -4.75
CA LYS A 154 -12.80 11.84 -4.32
C LYS A 154 -13.16 11.73 -2.83
N ALA A 155 -13.63 10.56 -2.40
CA ALA A 155 -14.03 10.34 -1.02
C ALA A 155 -12.84 10.51 -0.05
N CYS A 156 -11.68 9.95 -0.37
CA CYS A 156 -10.49 10.06 0.47
C CYS A 156 -9.87 11.46 0.46
N ARG A 157 -9.95 12.22 -0.63
CA ARG A 157 -9.55 13.64 -0.63
C ARG A 157 -10.41 14.50 0.29
N VAL A 158 -11.69 14.15 0.47
CA VAL A 158 -12.56 14.83 1.46
C VAL A 158 -12.06 14.55 2.87
N GLN A 159 -11.68 13.31 3.18
CA GLN A 159 -11.10 12.96 4.48
C GLN A 159 -9.78 13.70 4.73
N ALA A 160 -8.92 13.83 3.71
CA ALA A 160 -7.65 14.56 3.78
C ALA A 160 -7.79 16.10 3.65
N SER A 161 -9.01 16.64 3.57
CA SER A 161 -9.23 18.06 3.23
C SER A 161 -8.58 19.03 4.22
N SER A 162 -8.47 18.65 5.50
CA SER A 162 -7.78 19.45 6.52
C SER A 162 -6.27 19.55 6.24
N LEU A 163 -5.62 18.48 5.80
CA LEU A 163 -4.20 18.49 5.46
C LEU A 163 -3.94 19.40 4.25
N TYR A 164 -4.79 19.30 3.22
CA TYR A 164 -4.67 20.16 2.04
C TYR A 164 -4.94 21.63 2.33
N ALA A 165 -5.96 21.95 3.12
CA ALA A 165 -6.24 23.33 3.49
C ALA A 165 -5.19 23.93 4.45
N ALA A 166 -4.46 23.08 5.19
CA ALA A 166 -3.27 23.47 5.94
C ALA A 166 -1.99 23.58 5.06
N ARG A 167 -2.09 23.38 3.74
CA ARG A 167 -0.96 23.36 2.79
C ARG A 167 0.11 22.30 3.11
N ARG A 168 -0.29 21.19 3.71
CA ARG A 168 0.60 20.07 4.07
C ARG A 168 0.42 18.87 3.14
N GLY A 169 -0.10 19.10 1.93
CA GLY A 169 -0.44 18.02 1.00
C GLY A 169 0.79 17.34 0.38
N ASP A 170 1.96 17.96 0.49
CA ASP A 170 3.27 17.49 0.06
C ASP A 170 3.99 16.65 1.12
N GLU A 171 3.68 16.88 2.41
CA GLU A 171 4.21 16.10 3.53
C GLU A 171 3.69 14.65 3.56
N PHE A 172 2.63 14.34 2.80
CA PHE A 172 2.02 13.01 2.78
C PHE A 172 1.64 12.51 1.39
N VAL A 173 1.59 11.20 1.25
CA VAL A 173 1.06 10.49 0.08
C VAL A 173 -0.29 9.86 0.43
N LEU A 174 -1.36 10.34 -0.20
CA LEU A 174 -2.69 9.74 -0.09
C LEU A 174 -2.75 8.43 -0.88
N SER A 175 -3.04 7.33 -0.21
CA SER A 175 -3.17 5.99 -0.76
C SER A 175 -4.57 5.43 -0.45
N ILE A 176 -5.15 4.69 -1.39
CA ILE A 176 -6.56 4.28 -1.31
C ILE A 176 -6.66 2.78 -1.52
N ASP A 177 -6.94 2.05 -0.46
CA ASP A 177 -7.30 0.64 -0.54
C ASP A 177 -8.75 0.49 -0.93
N ARG A 178 -9.04 -0.40 -1.87
CA ARG A 178 -10.39 -0.56 -2.42
C ARG A 178 -10.80 -2.02 -2.49
N PRO A 179 -12.10 -2.32 -2.31
CA PRO A 179 -12.63 -3.65 -2.54
C PRO A 179 -12.48 -4.03 -4.01
N ASP A 180 -12.22 -5.30 -4.29
CA ASP A 180 -12.36 -5.84 -5.64
C ASP A 180 -13.82 -6.24 -5.90
N LYS A 181 -14.14 -6.64 -7.14
CA LYS A 181 -15.50 -7.06 -7.50
C LYS A 181 -16.05 -8.13 -6.55
N ARG A 182 -15.23 -9.09 -6.14
CA ARG A 182 -15.66 -10.17 -5.26
C ARG A 182 -16.05 -9.64 -3.89
N ALA A 183 -15.21 -8.79 -3.29
CA ALA A 183 -15.51 -8.15 -2.01
C ALA A 183 -16.79 -7.29 -2.10
N TRP A 184 -16.97 -6.57 -3.21
CA TRP A 184 -18.16 -5.77 -3.47
C TRP A 184 -19.44 -6.60 -3.53
N ASP A 185 -19.41 -7.74 -4.24
CA ASP A 185 -20.53 -8.68 -4.33
C ASP A 185 -20.89 -9.29 -2.96
N HIS A 186 -19.95 -9.27 -2.00
CA HIS A 186 -20.14 -9.68 -0.61
C HIS A 186 -20.51 -8.52 0.34
N GLY A 187 -20.75 -7.31 -0.19
CA GLY A 187 -21.23 -6.16 0.59
C GLY A 187 -20.15 -5.22 1.12
N GLU A 188 -18.88 -5.39 0.72
CA GLU A 188 -17.81 -4.44 1.08
C GLU A 188 -17.81 -3.26 0.08
N HIS A 189 -18.42 -2.14 0.48
CA HIS A 189 -18.55 -0.92 -0.35
C HIS A 189 -17.69 0.26 0.16
N ALA A 190 -16.98 0.07 1.26
CA ALA A 190 -16.08 1.05 1.84
C ALA A 190 -14.69 1.02 1.18
N VAL A 191 -14.10 2.20 1.00
CA VAL A 191 -12.67 2.34 0.70
C VAL A 191 -11.91 2.65 1.99
N THR A 192 -10.63 2.31 2.07
CA THR A 192 -9.78 2.72 3.20
C THR A 192 -8.81 3.80 2.73
N CYS A 193 -8.89 4.96 3.36
CA CYS A 193 -8.07 6.13 3.07
C CYS A 193 -6.86 6.13 3.99
N LEU A 194 -5.67 5.96 3.42
CA LEU A 194 -4.41 5.96 4.14
C LEU A 194 -3.59 7.17 3.73
N ILE A 195 -2.95 7.82 4.68
CA ILE A 195 -1.84 8.71 4.37
C ILE A 195 -0.52 8.03 4.74
N ARG A 196 0.53 8.33 4.00
CA ARG A 196 1.91 7.96 4.36
C ARG A 196 2.74 9.21 4.46
N TYR A 197 3.65 9.27 5.41
CA TYR A 197 4.64 10.35 5.48
C TYR A 197 5.59 10.28 4.28
N SER A 198 5.82 11.41 3.62
CA SER A 198 6.65 11.49 2.40
C SER A 198 8.14 11.23 2.68
N ASP A 199 8.63 11.65 3.85
CA ASP A 199 10.05 11.61 4.23
C ASP A 199 10.45 10.32 4.97
N GLY A 200 9.54 9.35 5.10
CA GLY A 200 9.75 8.08 5.80
C GLY A 200 9.01 8.03 7.14
N PRO A 201 9.29 7.01 7.99
CA PRO A 201 8.55 6.84 9.23
C PRO A 201 8.72 8.01 10.21
N GLU A 202 7.62 8.53 10.74
CA GLU A 202 7.61 9.65 11.69
C GLU A 202 6.96 9.27 13.02
N ASN A 203 7.37 9.91 14.10
CA ASN A 203 6.75 9.78 15.42
C ASN A 203 5.79 10.95 15.67
N VAL A 204 4.78 11.07 14.83
CA VAL A 204 3.77 12.12 14.85
C VAL A 204 2.40 11.49 14.64
N ARG A 205 1.36 11.99 15.30
CA ARG A 205 -0.03 11.66 14.96
C ARG A 205 -0.71 12.82 14.25
N LEU A 206 -1.60 12.53 13.31
CA LEU A 206 -2.35 13.57 12.61
C LEU A 206 -3.20 14.44 13.54
N GLU A 207 -3.77 13.83 14.57
CA GLU A 207 -4.59 14.52 15.56
C GLU A 207 -3.78 15.50 16.43
N GLU A 208 -2.47 15.27 16.56
CA GLU A 208 -1.54 16.09 17.35
C GLU A 208 -0.96 17.26 16.54
N LEU A 209 -1.17 17.25 15.22
CA LEU A 209 -0.68 18.30 14.35
C LEU A 209 -1.50 19.59 14.50
N PRO A 210 -0.85 20.76 14.39
CA PRO A 210 -1.56 22.01 14.55
C PRO A 210 -2.56 22.19 13.41
N LYS A 211 -3.80 22.56 13.75
CA LYS A 211 -4.85 22.86 12.79
C LYS A 211 -4.74 24.30 12.30
N SER A 212 -5.08 24.55 11.04
CA SER A 212 -5.25 25.93 10.59
C SER A 212 -6.45 26.56 11.31
N GLN A 213 -6.32 27.81 11.73
CA GLN A 213 -7.42 28.58 12.32
C GLN A 213 -8.66 28.63 11.43
N SER A 214 -8.47 28.60 10.11
CA SER A 214 -9.56 28.60 9.14
C SER A 214 -10.41 27.33 9.15
N GLN A 215 -9.91 26.25 9.77
CA GLN A 215 -10.52 24.92 9.84
C GLN A 215 -11.20 24.66 11.17
N LEU A 216 -11.04 25.54 12.15
CA LEU A 216 -11.67 25.42 13.44
C LEU A 216 -13.19 25.36 13.31
N VAL A 217 -13.81 24.43 14.03
CA VAL A 217 -15.27 24.25 14.08
C VAL A 217 -15.81 24.61 15.46
N ALA A 218 -17.12 24.84 15.53
CA ALA A 218 -17.77 25.10 16.82
C ALA A 218 -17.52 23.93 17.79
N GLY A 219 -17.06 24.24 19.00
CA GLY A 219 -16.67 23.27 20.02
C GLY A 219 -15.16 23.02 20.12
N ASP A 220 -14.35 23.44 19.16
CA ASP A 220 -12.88 23.30 19.25
C ASP A 220 -12.31 24.19 20.37
N CYS A 221 -11.43 23.63 21.20
CA CYS A 221 -10.71 24.34 22.27
C CYS A 221 -9.22 24.45 21.92
N VAL A 222 -8.73 25.69 21.86
CA VAL A 222 -7.37 26.04 21.45
C VAL A 222 -6.55 26.37 22.70
N GLY A 223 -5.47 25.62 22.90
CA GLY A 223 -4.60 25.79 24.07
C GLY A 223 -3.99 27.19 24.14
N THR A 224 -3.21 27.54 23.12
CA THR A 224 -2.61 28.87 22.94
C THR A 224 -2.96 29.42 21.57
N TRP A 225 -3.44 30.66 21.53
CA TRP A 225 -3.71 31.34 20.27
C TRP A 225 -2.41 31.77 19.59
N SER A 226 -2.31 31.59 18.29
CA SER A 226 -1.11 31.90 17.51
C SER A 226 -1.43 32.86 16.38
N GLU A 227 -0.58 33.85 16.12
CA GLU A 227 -0.74 34.72 14.94
C GLU A 227 -0.27 34.05 13.64
N SER A 228 0.41 32.90 13.72
CA SER A 228 0.88 32.16 12.53
C SER A 228 -0.26 31.57 11.68
N GLY A 229 -1.49 31.58 12.19
CA GLY A 229 -2.64 30.96 11.56
C GLY A 229 -2.79 29.46 11.83
N TYR A 230 -1.90 28.86 12.64
CA TYR A 230 -1.96 27.46 13.06
C TYR A 230 -2.04 27.35 14.58
N VAL A 231 -2.90 26.47 15.10
CA VAL A 231 -3.19 26.32 16.52
C VAL A 231 -3.30 24.86 16.92
N TYR A 232 -2.93 24.54 18.16
CA TYR A 232 -3.09 23.20 18.73
C TYR A 232 -4.42 23.09 19.46
N LEU A 233 -5.18 22.04 19.14
CA LEU A 233 -6.37 21.70 19.91
C LEU A 233 -5.97 20.99 21.19
N VAL A 234 -6.70 21.30 22.26
CA VAL A 234 -6.58 20.63 23.55
C VAL A 234 -7.96 20.14 23.99
N ASP A 235 -7.97 19.21 24.94
CA ASP A 235 -9.19 18.82 25.62
C ASP A 235 -9.86 20.05 26.25
N CYS A 236 -11.14 20.28 25.94
CA CYS A 236 -11.90 21.41 26.46
C CYS A 236 -12.05 21.40 27.99
N ALA A 237 -11.90 20.24 28.65
CA ALA A 237 -11.86 20.15 30.11
C ALA A 237 -10.54 20.66 30.71
N LYS A 238 -9.48 20.79 29.90
CA LYS A 238 -8.20 21.36 30.30
C LYS A 238 -8.19 22.88 30.06
N LYS A 239 -7.23 23.56 30.69
CA LYS A 239 -7.00 25.00 30.50
C LYS A 239 -6.71 25.30 29.03
N HIS A 240 -7.44 26.25 28.46
CA HIS A 240 -7.31 26.70 27.07
C HIS A 240 -7.62 28.20 26.97
N GLU A 241 -7.06 28.89 25.98
CA GLU A 241 -7.24 30.33 25.79
C GLU A 241 -8.51 30.69 25.01
N VAL A 242 -8.85 29.86 24.01
CA VAL A 242 -9.97 30.15 23.10
C VAL A 242 -10.84 28.91 22.93
N GLN A 243 -12.15 29.09 23.07
CA GLN A 243 -13.15 28.09 22.64
C GLN A 243 -13.95 28.65 21.46
N VAL A 244 -14.02 27.89 20.39
CA VAL A 244 -14.68 28.31 19.15
C VAL A 244 -16.18 28.15 19.33
N PHE A 245 -16.91 29.27 19.44
CA PHE A 245 -18.35 29.25 19.63
C PHE A 245 -19.13 28.96 18.33
N ALA A 246 -18.75 29.61 17.23
CA ALA A 246 -19.41 29.45 15.94
C ALA A 246 -18.47 29.81 14.80
N ARG A 247 -18.64 29.15 13.65
CA ARG A 247 -17.98 29.51 12.39
C ARG A 247 -19.00 30.12 11.43
N VAL A 248 -18.83 31.40 11.11
CA VAL A 248 -19.71 32.11 10.18
C VAL A 248 -19.02 32.19 8.82
N THR A 249 -19.54 31.49 7.82
CA THR A 249 -19.05 31.60 6.44
C THR A 249 -19.92 32.60 5.67
N ARG A 250 -19.31 33.68 5.17
CA ARG A 250 -20.00 34.62 4.27
C ARG A 250 -19.80 34.19 2.82
N LYS A 251 -20.89 33.97 2.08
CA LYS A 251 -20.83 33.86 0.62
C LYS A 251 -20.51 35.23 0.03
N VAL A 252 -19.32 35.41 -0.53
CA VAL A 252 -19.00 36.61 -1.30
C VAL A 252 -19.67 36.46 -2.67
N ARG A 253 -20.67 37.29 -2.97
CA ARG A 253 -21.25 37.39 -4.31
C ARG A 253 -20.20 38.05 -5.20
N SER A 254 -19.57 37.27 -6.07
CA SER A 254 -18.72 37.81 -7.14
C SER A 254 -19.58 38.70 -8.03
N THR A 255 -19.43 40.01 -7.90
CA THR A 255 -19.94 40.95 -8.90
C THR A 255 -19.12 40.74 -10.15
N ARG A 256 -19.76 40.23 -11.20
CA ARG A 256 -19.18 40.08 -12.54
C ARG A 256 -18.57 41.42 -12.94
N VAL A 257 -17.24 41.53 -12.90
CA VAL A 257 -16.53 42.67 -13.49
C VAL A 257 -16.91 42.66 -14.96
N ARG A 258 -17.65 43.69 -15.38
CA ARG A 258 -18.03 43.87 -16.77
C ARG A 258 -16.72 44.16 -17.50
N GLN A 259 -16.16 43.15 -18.16
CA GLN A 259 -14.98 43.33 -19.02
C GLN A 259 -15.35 44.39 -20.07
N SER A 260 -14.70 45.54 -20.00
CA SER A 260 -14.79 46.55 -21.05
C SER A 260 -14.33 45.90 -22.36
N PRO A 261 -15.08 46.06 -23.46
CA PRO A 261 -14.69 45.47 -24.73
C PRO A 261 -13.36 46.09 -25.19
N THR A 262 -12.39 45.23 -25.46
CA THR A 262 -11.07 45.57 -26.00
C THR A 262 -11.23 46.39 -27.30
N PRO A 263 -10.55 47.53 -27.48
CA PRO A 263 -10.65 48.34 -28.68
C PRO A 263 -9.73 47.76 -29.77
N TYR A 264 -10.06 46.59 -30.31
CA TYR A 264 -9.45 46.15 -31.56
C TYR A 264 -10.34 45.15 -32.29
N ALA A 265 -11.24 45.69 -33.13
CA ALA A 265 -11.85 44.93 -34.21
C ALA A 265 -11.10 45.31 -35.51
N PRO A 266 -10.52 44.36 -36.25
CA PRO A 266 -9.98 44.64 -37.58
C PRO A 266 -11.13 44.85 -38.57
N THR A 267 -11.09 45.97 -39.29
CA THR A 267 -12.04 46.35 -40.35
C THR A 267 -12.04 45.35 -41.51
N ARG A 268 -13.20 44.77 -41.81
CA ARG A 268 -13.47 43.97 -43.01
C ARG A 268 -13.52 44.92 -44.21
N ARG A 269 -12.64 44.74 -45.20
CA ARG A 269 -12.71 45.45 -46.48
C ARG A 269 -13.81 44.81 -47.33
N ASP A 270 -14.86 45.57 -47.61
CA ASP A 270 -15.82 45.28 -48.67
C ASP A 270 -15.16 45.47 -50.04
N GLY A 271 -15.26 44.46 -50.89
CA GLY A 271 -14.92 44.52 -52.31
C GLY A 271 -16.14 44.11 -53.12
N SER A 272 -17.01 45.08 -53.42
CA SER A 272 -18.12 44.94 -54.37
C SER A 272 -17.66 45.43 -55.74
N SER A 273 -17.88 44.66 -56.80
CA SER A 273 -18.49 45.16 -58.05
C SER A 273 -18.64 44.04 -59.07
N ALA A 274 -19.91 43.74 -59.37
CA ALA A 274 -20.37 42.99 -60.52
C ALA A 274 -20.09 43.77 -61.81
N LEU A 275 -19.64 43.07 -62.86
CA LEU A 275 -19.61 43.56 -64.23
C LEU A 275 -20.59 42.73 -65.07
N THR A 276 -21.70 43.36 -65.44
CA THR A 276 -22.66 42.93 -66.45
C THR A 276 -22.08 43.22 -67.84
N ARG A 277 -22.13 42.26 -68.77
CA ARG A 277 -22.19 42.58 -70.22
C ARG A 277 -23.04 41.57 -70.98
N ARG A 278 -23.86 42.16 -71.86
CA ARG A 278 -24.94 41.61 -72.66
C ARG A 278 -24.43 40.78 -73.85
N SER A 279 -25.32 39.88 -74.28
CA SER A 279 -25.35 39.18 -75.57
C SER A 279 -25.33 40.13 -76.77
N ILE A 280 -24.61 39.74 -77.83
CA ILE A 280 -24.88 40.10 -79.23
C ILE A 280 -24.75 38.79 -80.03
N SER A 281 -25.65 38.66 -81.00
CA SER A 281 -25.94 37.61 -81.99
C SER A 281 -24.85 36.62 -82.39
#